data_AF-A0A8K0P481-F1
#
_entry.id   AF-A0A8K0P481-F1
#
_cell.length_a   1.000
_cell.length_b   1.000
_cell.length_c   1.000
_cell.angle_alpha   90.00
_cell.angle_beta   90.00
_cell.angle_gamma   90.00
#
_symmetry.space_group_name_H-M   'P 1'
#
loop_
_entity.id
_entity.type
_entity.pdbx_description
1 polymer ?
#
loop_
_entity_poly.entity_id
_entity_poly.type
_entity_poly.pdbx_seq_one_letter_code
_entity_poly.pdbx_strand_id
1 'polypeptide(L)'
;MSIIFCPSLSVLSVSVVCSGLVGGIRKAERWIAVHSWKLFSIFMLSFSNPEEKMEILRNLSRLRPLSVTFEQMMELISKCQELSEQERNMNAATRGPRKLTENNKESQEQLRARSLDAGGALTLFQGILPGTKWCGTGDLATTYYDLGPDMELDVCCRSHDLCPVKVRAFTSRFNLTNYSIYSKSHCECDEMFYNCLKRTSHPNALMIGNFYFNLLRVPCIDKQVYEKQAAPVSNDMQFKRNKLTF
;
A
#
# COMPACT_ATOMS: atom_id res chain seq x y z
N MET A 1 -1.02 -11.72 31.01
CA MET A 1 -0.80 -11.41 29.58
C MET A 1 -2.17 -11.42 28.94
N SER A 2 -2.76 -10.25 28.72
CA SER A 2 -4.12 -10.15 28.16
C SER A 2 -3.99 -9.66 26.74
N ILE A 3 -3.95 -10.60 25.79
CA ILE A 3 -4.03 -10.29 24.37
C ILE A 3 -5.51 -10.04 24.12
N ILE A 4 -5.89 -8.78 23.92
CA ILE A 4 -7.22 -8.45 23.39
C ILE A 4 -7.17 -8.83 21.90
N PHE A 5 -7.58 -10.05 21.59
CA PHE A 5 -7.88 -10.44 20.23
C PHE A 5 -9.15 -9.70 19.81
N CYS A 6 -8.99 -8.71 18.93
CA CYS A 6 -10.11 -8.09 18.23
C CYS A 6 -10.13 -8.68 16.81
N PRO A 7 -11.07 -9.58 16.50
CA PRO A 7 -11.05 -10.40 15.27
C PRO A 7 -11.31 -9.61 13.96
N SER A 8 -11.44 -8.28 14.01
CA SER A 8 -11.79 -7.43 12.87
C SER A 8 -10.69 -6.44 12.44
N LEU A 9 -9.50 -6.50 13.02
CA LEU A 9 -8.41 -5.55 12.77
C LEU A 9 -7.32 -6.16 11.88
N SER A 10 -7.09 -5.57 10.70
CA SER A 10 -5.84 -5.79 9.94
C SER A 10 -4.72 -5.02 10.66
N VAL A 11 -3.76 -5.72 11.25
CA VAL A 11 -2.65 -5.10 11.99
C VAL A 11 -1.36 -5.26 11.20
N LEU A 12 -0.67 -4.15 10.89
CA LEU A 12 0.68 -4.17 10.32
C LEU A 12 1.71 -4.02 11.46
N SER A 13 2.70 -4.90 11.50
CA SER A 13 3.73 -4.93 12.55
C SER A 13 5.03 -4.28 12.09
N VAL A 14 5.54 -3.30 12.84
CA VAL A 14 6.90 -2.75 12.67
C VAL A 14 7.64 -2.87 14.01
N SER A 15 8.67 -3.71 14.06
CA SER A 15 9.50 -3.86 15.25
C SER A 15 10.56 -2.74 15.30
N VAL A 16 10.58 -1.94 16.36
CA VAL A 16 11.60 -0.90 16.57
C VAL A 16 12.37 -1.24 17.85
N VAL A 17 13.59 -1.76 17.72
CA VAL A 17 14.46 -1.97 18.88
C VAL A 17 15.07 -0.63 19.27
N CYS A 18 14.46 0.07 20.23
CA CYS A 18 15.05 1.28 20.80
C CYS A 18 16.29 0.91 21.62
N SER A 19 17.48 1.05 21.01
CA SER A 19 18.74 0.97 21.75
C SER A 19 19.09 2.35 22.27
N GLY A 20 18.98 2.53 23.60
CA GLY A 20 19.58 3.65 24.32
C GLY A 20 18.86 5.01 24.25
N LEU A 21 17.79 5.18 25.05
CA LEU A 21 17.61 6.24 26.05
C LEU A 21 16.13 6.29 26.51
N VAL A 22 15.96 6.48 27.82
CA VAL A 22 14.72 6.64 28.61
C VAL A 22 14.09 5.34 29.15
N GLY A 23 14.38 5.05 30.43
CA GLY A 23 13.49 4.42 31.40
C GLY A 23 12.87 3.06 31.08
N GLY A 24 13.47 1.98 31.58
CA GLY A 24 12.74 0.74 31.92
C GLY A 24 12.15 -0.12 30.79
N ILE A 25 12.13 0.34 29.54
CA ILE A 25 11.54 -0.37 28.39
C ILE A 25 12.57 -1.35 27.78
N ARG A 26 12.29 -2.66 27.82
CA ARG A 26 13.13 -3.71 27.21
C ARG A 26 12.91 -3.86 25.71
N LYS A 27 11.68 -3.65 25.25
CA LYS A 27 11.29 -3.83 23.85
C LYS A 27 10.07 -2.98 23.54
N ALA A 28 10.08 -2.28 22.40
CA ALA A 28 8.92 -1.58 21.88
C ALA A 28 8.60 -2.12 20.49
N GLU A 29 7.37 -2.57 20.27
CA GLU A 29 6.89 -2.98 18.96
C GLU A 29 5.78 -2.02 18.56
N ARG A 30 5.92 -1.36 17.41
CA ARG A 30 4.89 -0.46 16.90
C ARG A 30 4.00 -1.23 15.95
N TRP A 31 2.74 -1.32 16.32
CA TRP A 31 1.67 -1.92 15.53
C TRP A 31 0.78 -0.80 15.02
N ILE A 32 0.56 -0.75 13.71
CA ILE A 32 -0.38 0.20 13.13
C ILE A 32 -1.70 -0.55 12.97
N ALA A 33 -2.69 -0.13 13.76
CA ALA A 33 -4.04 -0.64 13.71
C ALA A 33 -4.95 0.43 13.11
N VAL A 34 -5.82 0.04 12.17
CA VAL A 34 -6.79 0.95 11.57
C VAL A 34 -8.18 0.58 12.07
N HIS A 35 -8.75 1.39 12.97
CA HIS A 35 -10.13 1.22 13.45
C HIS A 35 -10.92 2.49 13.15
N SER A 36 -12.06 2.38 12.48
CA SER A 36 -12.96 3.52 12.18
C SER A 36 -12.22 4.77 11.66
N TRP A 37 -11.36 4.63 10.64
CA TRP A 37 -10.61 5.74 9.99
C TRP A 37 -9.52 6.41 10.83
N LYS A 38 -9.27 5.90 12.04
CA LYS A 38 -8.19 6.40 12.88
C LYS A 38 -7.01 5.45 12.77
N LEU A 39 -5.85 6.01 12.45
CA LEU A 39 -4.58 5.32 12.64
C LEU A 39 -4.31 5.26 14.13
N PHE A 40 -4.38 4.06 14.69
CA PHE A 40 -3.90 3.79 16.04
C PHE A 40 -2.49 3.24 15.93
N SER A 41 -1.52 4.03 16.40
CA SER A 41 -0.20 3.48 16.71
C SER A 41 -0.31 2.76 18.05
N ILE A 42 -0.42 1.44 18.01
CA ILE A 42 -0.38 0.57 19.18
C ILE A 42 1.08 0.25 19.46
N PHE A 43 1.59 0.67 20.61
CA PHE A 43 2.93 0.28 21.04
C PHE A 43 2.81 -0.89 22.01
N MET A 44 3.30 -2.06 21.59
CA MET A 44 3.52 -3.20 22.46
C MET A 44 4.85 -2.97 23.20
N LEU A 45 4.75 -2.59 24.46
CA LEU A 45 5.90 -2.26 25.30
C LEU A 45 6.14 -3.40 26.31
N SER A 46 7.33 -3.97 26.26
CA SER A 46 7.85 -4.89 27.26
C SER A 46 8.68 -4.12 28.28
N PHE A 47 8.35 -4.25 29.56
CA PHE A 47 8.97 -3.47 30.65
C PHE A 47 9.83 -4.34 31.56
N SER A 48 10.85 -3.72 32.14
CA SER A 48 11.73 -4.37 33.12
C SER A 48 11.09 -4.53 34.49
N ASN A 49 10.39 -3.48 34.93
CA ASN A 49 9.79 -3.38 36.26
C ASN A 49 8.28 -3.06 36.14
N PRO A 50 7.39 -3.77 36.87
CA PRO A 50 5.96 -3.49 36.89
C PRO A 50 5.55 -2.11 37.43
N GLU A 51 6.35 -1.45 38.26
CA GLU A 51 6.02 -0.12 38.81
C GLU A 51 6.26 1.00 37.78
N GLU A 52 7.38 0.98 37.06
CA GLU A 52 7.65 1.90 35.94
C GLU A 52 6.64 1.73 34.80
N LYS A 53 6.14 0.50 34.58
CA LYS A 53 5.12 0.19 33.58
C LYS A 53 3.86 1.02 33.79
N MET A 54 3.35 1.11 35.03
CA MET A 54 2.11 1.85 35.31
C MET A 54 2.28 3.35 35.06
N GLU A 55 3.42 3.93 35.43
CA GLU A 55 3.71 5.35 35.23
C GLU A 55 3.90 5.70 33.75
N ILE A 56 4.64 4.87 33.00
CA ILE A 56 4.82 5.07 31.57
C ILE A 56 3.51 4.88 30.80
N LEU A 57 2.70 3.86 31.14
CA LEU A 57 1.38 3.68 30.53
C LEU A 57 0.45 4.84 30.84
N ARG A 58 0.49 5.40 32.06
CA ARG A 58 -0.28 6.57 32.44
C ARG A 58 0.12 7.80 31.62
N ASN A 59 1.42 8.02 31.40
CA ASN A 59 1.90 9.12 30.57
C ASN A 59 1.59 8.94 29.08
N LEU A 60 1.69 7.71 28.54
CA LEU A 60 1.33 7.40 27.16
C LEU A 60 -0.18 7.49 26.90
N SER A 61 -1.01 7.15 27.88
CA SER A 61 -2.48 7.29 27.78
C SER A 61 -2.95 8.74 27.62
N ARG A 62 -2.08 9.71 27.97
CA ARG A 62 -2.31 11.14 27.76
C ARG A 62 -2.01 11.58 26.33
N LEU A 63 -1.31 10.77 25.52
CA LEU A 63 -1.05 11.07 24.12
C LEU A 63 -2.33 10.84 23.31
N ARG A 64 -2.85 11.89 22.68
CA ARG A 64 -3.95 11.77 21.72
C ARG A 64 -3.41 11.22 20.40
N PRO A 65 -3.97 10.14 19.83
CA PRO A 65 -3.63 9.71 18.49
C PRO A 65 -3.93 10.84 17.50
N LEU A 66 -2.94 11.20 16.68
CA LEU A 66 -3.15 12.15 15.60
C LEU A 66 -4.11 11.51 14.58
N SER A 67 -5.30 12.06 14.43
CA SER A 67 -6.21 11.68 13.35
C SER A 67 -5.74 12.38 12.07
N VAL A 68 -5.20 11.61 11.13
CA VAL A 68 -4.87 12.07 9.79
C VAL A 68 -6.07 11.81 8.89
N THR A 69 -6.54 12.82 8.15
CA THR A 69 -7.66 12.66 7.23
C THR A 69 -7.24 11.95 5.95
N PHE A 70 -8.22 11.51 5.16
CA PHE A 70 -7.95 10.90 3.86
C PHE A 70 -7.16 11.86 2.96
N GLU A 71 -7.58 13.12 2.89
CA GLU A 71 -6.97 14.18 2.09
C GLU A 71 -5.51 14.40 2.49
N GLN A 72 -5.22 14.47 3.80
CA GLN A 72 -3.86 14.64 4.31
C GLN A 72 -2.97 13.45 3.95
N MET A 73 -3.53 12.23 3.94
CA MET A 73 -2.78 11.03 3.57
C MET A 73 -2.52 10.95 2.07
N MET A 74 -3.52 11.29 1.25
CA MET A 74 -3.35 11.35 -0.21
C MET A 74 -2.36 12.45 -0.62
N GLU A 75 -2.42 13.62 0.03
CA GLU A 75 -1.45 14.70 -0.18
C GLU A 75 -0.03 14.24 0.15
N LEU A 76 0.15 13.53 1.26
CA LEU A 76 1.45 12.98 1.64
C LEU A 76 1.95 11.95 0.61
N ILE A 77 1.09 11.03 0.17
CA ILE A 77 1.44 10.01 -0.84
C ILE A 77 1.86 10.69 -2.15
N SER A 78 1.08 11.67 -2.63
CA SER A 78 1.39 12.42 -3.86
C SER A 78 2.75 13.13 -3.77
N LYS A 79 2.98 13.87 -2.68
CA LYS A 79 4.26 14.58 -2.47
C LYS A 79 5.44 13.62 -2.39
N CYS A 80 5.29 12.47 -1.73
CA CYS A 80 6.35 11.45 -1.70
C CYS A 80 6.68 10.92 -3.11
N GLN A 81 5.68 10.74 -3.97
CA GLN A 81 5.90 10.31 -5.35
C GLN A 81 6.64 11.39 -6.16
N GLU A 82 6.23 12.65 -6.05
CA GLU A 82 6.89 13.79 -6.72
C GLU A 82 8.35 13.95 -6.29
N LEU A 83 8.64 13.85 -4.98
CA LEU A 83 10.00 13.91 -4.46
C LEU A 83 10.86 12.76 -5.01
N SER A 84 10.30 11.55 -5.09
CA SER A 84 11.02 10.40 -5.66
C SER A 84 11.34 10.57 -7.15
N GLU A 85 10.48 11.27 -7.90
CA GLU A 85 10.73 11.64 -9.30
C GLU A 85 11.81 12.71 -9.39
N GLN A 86 11.75 13.73 -8.54
CA GLN A 86 12.76 14.79 -8.49
C GLN A 86 14.16 14.24 -8.13
N GLU A 87 14.26 13.37 -7.14
CA GLU A 87 15.51 12.70 -6.80
C GLU A 87 16.05 11.87 -7.96
N ARG A 88 15.20 11.10 -8.64
CA ARG A 88 15.59 10.35 -9.84
C ARG A 88 16.09 11.27 -10.95
N ASN A 89 15.40 12.37 -11.20
CA ASN A 89 15.76 13.34 -12.24
C ASN A 89 17.06 14.09 -11.91
N MET A 90 17.25 14.48 -10.64
CA MET A 90 18.49 15.10 -10.17
C MET A 90 19.67 14.13 -10.28
N ASN A 91 19.47 12.86 -9.91
CA ASN A 91 20.47 11.81 -10.05
C ASN A 91 20.78 11.48 -11.52
N ALA A 92 19.78 11.56 -12.41
CA ALA A 92 19.94 11.40 -13.85
C ALA A 92 20.64 12.61 -14.50
N ALA A 93 20.40 13.83 -14.03
CA ALA A 93 21.11 15.02 -14.49
C ALA A 93 22.58 15.04 -14.05
N THR A 94 22.87 14.47 -12.87
CA THR A 94 24.25 14.38 -12.34
C THR A 94 25.04 13.25 -13.00
N ARG A 95 24.36 12.18 -13.44
CA ARG A 95 24.97 11.12 -14.25
C ARG A 95 24.86 11.50 -15.73
N GLY A 96 25.92 12.11 -16.27
CA GLY A 96 26.02 12.38 -17.72
C GLY A 96 25.66 11.16 -18.59
N PRO A 97 25.35 11.35 -19.89
CA PRO A 97 24.76 10.32 -20.73
C PRO A 97 25.53 9.01 -20.64
N ARG A 98 24.87 7.97 -20.13
CA ARG A 98 25.44 6.63 -20.04
C ARG A 98 25.65 6.13 -21.47
N LYS A 99 26.88 6.19 -21.98
CA LYS A 99 27.26 5.48 -23.21
C LYS A 99 26.89 4.01 -23.02
N LEU A 100 25.86 3.56 -23.74
CA LEU A 100 25.58 2.14 -23.91
C LEU A 100 26.74 1.55 -24.71
N THR A 101 27.71 0.94 -24.03
CA THR A 101 28.67 0.05 -24.68
C THR A 101 27.92 -1.19 -25.17
N GLU A 102 28.17 -1.59 -26.41
CA GLU A 102 27.46 -2.69 -27.12
C GLU A 102 27.48 -4.03 -26.38
N ASN A 103 28.41 -4.23 -25.44
CA ASN A 103 28.54 -5.45 -24.63
C ASN A 103 27.40 -5.67 -23.61
N ASN A 104 26.49 -4.71 -23.39
CA ASN A 104 25.40 -4.82 -22.40
C ASN A 104 24.02 -5.15 -22.99
N LYS A 105 23.90 -5.31 -24.32
CA LYS A 105 22.62 -5.68 -24.95
C LYS A 105 22.20 -7.10 -24.58
N GLU A 106 23.17 -8.02 -24.52
CA GLU A 106 22.97 -9.41 -24.11
C GLU A 106 22.49 -9.53 -22.65
N SER A 107 22.99 -8.66 -21.77
CA SER A 107 22.67 -8.68 -20.33
C SER A 107 21.25 -8.21 -20.02
N GLN A 108 20.70 -7.24 -20.78
CA GLN A 108 19.33 -6.76 -20.59
C GLN A 108 18.28 -7.75 -21.11
N GLU A 109 18.58 -8.45 -22.19
CA GLU A 109 17.72 -9.51 -22.74
C GLU A 109 17.74 -10.75 -21.83
N GLN A 110 18.91 -11.10 -21.26
CA GLN A 110 19.02 -12.13 -20.23
C GLN A 110 18.31 -11.77 -18.91
N LEU A 111 18.29 -10.49 -18.51
CA LEU A 111 17.53 -10.02 -17.33
C LEU A 111 16.01 -10.11 -17.55
N ARG A 112 15.52 -9.80 -18.75
CA ARG A 112 14.10 -9.98 -19.12
C ARG A 112 13.74 -11.46 -19.25
N ALA A 113 14.64 -12.28 -19.78
CA ALA A 113 14.46 -13.72 -19.89
C ALA A 113 14.41 -14.43 -18.51
N ARG A 114 15.11 -13.91 -17.48
CA ARG A 114 15.00 -14.41 -16.10
C ARG A 114 13.62 -14.21 -15.47
N SER A 115 12.83 -13.24 -15.94
CA SER A 115 11.45 -13.03 -15.48
C SER A 115 10.47 -14.09 -16.02
N LEU A 116 10.89 -14.93 -16.97
CA LEU A 116 10.12 -16.04 -17.53
C LEU A 116 10.61 -17.41 -17.04
N ASP A 117 11.46 -17.45 -16.00
CA ASP A 117 11.83 -18.69 -15.29
C ASP A 117 10.68 -19.15 -14.38
N ALA A 118 10.81 -20.33 -13.77
CA ALA A 118 9.86 -20.89 -12.80
C ALA A 118 9.37 -19.85 -11.77
N GLY A 119 10.23 -18.92 -11.35
CA GLY A 119 9.86 -17.81 -10.46
C GLY A 119 8.74 -16.91 -11.01
N GLY A 120 8.79 -16.48 -12.27
CA GLY A 120 7.76 -15.64 -12.87
C GLY A 120 6.45 -16.38 -13.13
N ALA A 121 6.54 -17.66 -13.52
CA ALA A 121 5.35 -18.51 -13.62
C ALA A 121 4.67 -18.66 -12.25
N LEU A 122 5.45 -18.89 -11.19
CA LEU A 122 4.95 -19.00 -9.82
C LEU A 122 4.30 -17.70 -9.31
N THR A 123 4.87 -16.52 -9.58
CA THR A 123 4.24 -15.26 -9.17
C THR A 123 2.91 -15.06 -9.89
N LEU A 124 2.82 -15.42 -11.18
CA LEU A 124 1.56 -15.33 -11.93
C LEU A 124 0.49 -16.29 -11.37
N PHE A 125 0.87 -17.51 -10.97
CA PHE A 125 -0.04 -18.43 -10.27
C PHE A 125 -0.53 -17.89 -8.92
N GLN A 126 0.27 -17.05 -8.26
CA GLN A 126 -0.11 -16.33 -7.05
C GLN A 126 -0.92 -15.06 -7.34
N GLY A 127 -1.22 -14.78 -8.61
CA GLY A 127 -1.97 -13.62 -9.04
C GLY A 127 -1.18 -12.32 -9.01
N ILE A 128 0.15 -12.38 -9.11
CA ILE A 128 1.08 -11.25 -9.11
C ILE A 128 1.81 -11.19 -10.46
N LEU A 129 1.83 -10.01 -11.06
CA LEU A 129 2.43 -9.81 -12.38
C LEU A 129 3.95 -10.07 -12.31
N PRO A 130 4.52 -10.93 -13.19
CA PRO A 130 5.95 -11.17 -13.23
C PRO A 130 6.75 -9.87 -13.39
N GLY A 131 7.85 -9.75 -12.67
CA GLY A 131 8.65 -8.52 -12.63
C GLY A 131 8.18 -7.48 -11.63
N THR A 132 7.09 -7.74 -10.90
CA THR A 132 6.53 -6.86 -9.87
C THR A 132 6.35 -7.60 -8.55
N LYS A 133 6.14 -6.87 -7.45
CA LYS A 133 5.77 -7.44 -6.15
C LYS A 133 4.43 -6.96 -5.65
N TRP A 134 3.88 -5.88 -6.19
CA TRP A 134 2.67 -5.22 -5.73
C TRP A 134 1.53 -5.26 -6.76
N CYS A 135 1.81 -5.61 -8.02
CA CYS A 135 0.78 -5.62 -9.07
C CYS A 135 0.02 -6.95 -9.11
N GLY A 136 -1.02 -7.09 -8.31
CA GLY A 136 -1.87 -8.28 -8.35
C GLY A 136 -2.88 -8.42 -7.22
N THR A 137 -3.25 -9.66 -6.90
CA THR A 137 -4.18 -9.97 -5.80
C THR A 137 -3.43 -10.00 -4.48
N GLY A 138 -3.14 -8.81 -3.94
CA GLY A 138 -2.25 -8.62 -2.79
C GLY A 138 -0.83 -8.28 -3.24
N ASP A 139 0.15 -8.58 -2.39
CA ASP A 139 1.56 -8.29 -2.64
C ASP A 139 2.49 -9.41 -2.11
N LEU A 140 3.67 -9.53 -2.71
CA LEU A 140 4.77 -10.40 -2.26
C LEU A 140 5.85 -9.59 -1.52
N ALA A 141 5.60 -8.31 -1.27
CA ALA A 141 6.59 -7.40 -0.75
C ALA A 141 6.80 -7.65 0.74
N THR A 142 8.05 -7.85 1.14
CA THR A 142 8.39 -8.03 2.56
C THR A 142 8.47 -6.70 3.30
N THR A 143 8.73 -5.61 2.57
CA THR A 143 8.84 -4.25 3.11
C THR A 143 8.28 -3.25 2.12
N TYR A 144 7.98 -2.03 2.57
CA TYR A 144 7.52 -0.93 1.71
C TYR A 144 8.45 -0.64 0.51
N TYR A 145 9.77 -0.78 0.72
CA TYR A 145 10.78 -0.50 -0.31
C TYR A 145 11.11 -1.72 -1.17
N ASP A 146 10.48 -2.86 -0.89
CA ASP A 146 10.71 -4.10 -1.62
C ASP A 146 9.94 -4.07 -2.95
N LEU A 147 10.63 -3.65 -4.01
CA LEU A 147 10.10 -3.53 -5.36
C LEU A 147 10.71 -4.59 -6.28
N GLY A 148 9.94 -5.02 -7.27
CA GLY A 148 10.39 -5.87 -8.37
C GLY A 148 11.23 -5.14 -9.41
N PRO A 149 11.77 -5.87 -10.41
CA PRO A 149 12.53 -5.30 -11.53
C PRO A 149 11.81 -4.19 -12.29
N ASP A 150 10.49 -4.28 -12.46
CA ASP A 150 9.65 -3.29 -13.14
C ASP A 150 9.28 -2.16 -12.17
N MET A 151 10.29 -1.51 -11.55
CA MET A 151 10.13 -0.61 -10.40
C MET A 151 9.08 0.50 -10.62
N GLU A 152 9.05 1.13 -11.80
CA GLU A 152 8.12 2.24 -12.07
C GLU A 152 6.67 1.79 -12.05
N LEU A 153 6.39 0.63 -12.66
CA LEU A 153 5.07 0.01 -12.61
C LEU A 153 4.72 -0.45 -11.20
N ASP A 154 5.68 -1.08 -10.52
CA ASP A 154 5.48 -1.65 -9.19
C ASP A 154 5.21 -0.56 -8.14
N VAL A 155 5.79 0.64 -8.31
CA VAL A 155 5.46 1.83 -7.51
C VAL A 155 3.99 2.26 -7.71
N CYS A 156 3.47 2.24 -8.94
CA CYS A 156 2.07 2.56 -9.19
C CYS A 156 1.14 1.58 -8.45
N CYS A 157 1.44 0.29 -8.55
CA CYS A 157 0.67 -0.75 -7.88
C CYS A 157 0.78 -0.67 -6.36
N ARG A 158 1.98 -0.45 -5.80
CA ARG A 158 2.17 -0.26 -4.36
C ARG A 158 1.34 0.90 -3.82
N SER A 159 1.37 2.06 -4.50
CA SER A 159 0.59 3.22 -4.09
C SER A 159 -0.91 2.94 -4.12
N HIS A 160 -1.40 2.25 -5.14
CA HIS A 160 -2.80 1.83 -5.24
C HIS A 160 -3.17 0.83 -4.15
N ASP A 161 -2.29 -0.14 -3.88
CA ASP A 161 -2.57 -1.21 -2.93
C ASP A 161 -2.53 -0.70 -1.47
N LEU A 162 -1.77 0.36 -1.19
CA LEU A 162 -1.77 1.06 0.10
C LEU A 162 -2.87 2.12 0.23
N CYS A 163 -3.87 2.14 -0.66
CA CYS A 163 -4.99 3.08 -0.58
C CYS A 163 -5.64 3.07 0.82
N PRO A 164 -5.82 4.23 1.47
CA PRO A 164 -6.36 4.31 2.84
C PRO A 164 -7.77 3.71 2.94
N VAL A 165 -8.55 3.88 1.87
CA VAL A 165 -9.92 3.38 1.71
C VAL A 165 -9.90 2.23 0.73
N LYS A 166 -9.78 1.02 1.27
CA LYS A 166 -9.83 -0.23 0.50
C LYS A 166 -10.67 -1.26 1.23
N VAL A 167 -11.55 -1.93 0.49
CA VAL A 167 -12.31 -3.11 0.95
C VAL A 167 -11.80 -4.31 0.15
N ARG A 168 -11.16 -5.26 0.84
CA ARG A 168 -10.59 -6.46 0.21
C ARG A 168 -11.70 -7.38 -0.33
N ALA A 169 -11.34 -8.24 -1.26
CA ALA A 169 -12.23 -9.30 -1.75
C ALA A 169 -12.84 -10.09 -0.59
N PHE A 170 -14.15 -10.33 -0.64
CA PHE A 170 -14.91 -11.09 0.37
C PHE A 170 -14.85 -10.55 1.80
N THR A 171 -14.55 -9.26 1.98
CA THR A 171 -14.52 -8.63 3.31
C THR A 171 -15.53 -7.50 3.45
N SER A 172 -15.87 -7.20 4.69
CA SER A 172 -16.66 -6.01 5.04
C SER A 172 -15.79 -4.99 5.76
N ARG A 173 -15.83 -3.74 5.29
CA ARG A 173 -15.16 -2.61 5.93
C ARG A 173 -15.93 -1.34 5.62
N PHE A 174 -15.96 -0.39 6.54
CA PHE A 174 -16.69 0.88 6.37
C PHE A 174 -18.20 0.71 6.14
N ASN A 175 -18.79 -0.36 6.69
CA ASN A 175 -20.19 -0.74 6.43
C ASN A 175 -20.48 -1.09 4.95
N LEU A 176 -19.44 -1.42 4.19
CA LEU A 176 -19.54 -1.90 2.81
C LEU A 176 -19.06 -3.35 2.78
N THR A 177 -19.80 -4.21 2.08
CA THR A 177 -19.41 -5.61 1.89
C THR A 177 -19.00 -5.83 0.44
N ASN A 178 -17.75 -6.23 0.23
CA ASN A 178 -17.24 -6.52 -1.10
C ASN A 178 -17.37 -8.02 -1.41
N TYR A 179 -18.41 -8.40 -2.17
CA TYR A 179 -18.62 -9.77 -2.62
C TYR A 179 -17.80 -10.17 -3.86
N SER A 180 -17.01 -9.25 -4.42
CA SER A 180 -16.18 -9.54 -5.60
C SER A 180 -14.87 -10.21 -5.21
N ILE A 181 -14.27 -10.94 -6.16
CA ILE A 181 -12.96 -11.60 -6.05
C ILE A 181 -11.78 -10.61 -6.03
N TYR A 182 -12.02 -9.33 -6.28
CA TYR A 182 -11.01 -8.28 -6.31
C TYR A 182 -11.29 -7.20 -5.27
N SER A 183 -10.23 -6.54 -4.80
CA SER A 183 -10.33 -5.40 -3.89
C SER A 183 -10.96 -4.19 -4.58
N LYS A 184 -11.68 -3.37 -3.83
CA LYS A 184 -12.21 -2.08 -4.29
C LYS A 184 -11.60 -0.94 -3.47
N SER A 185 -11.05 0.05 -4.15
CA SER A 185 -10.34 1.20 -3.55
C SER A 185 -11.14 2.50 -3.69
N HIS A 186 -10.66 3.58 -3.08
CA HIS A 186 -11.24 4.92 -3.29
C HIS A 186 -11.16 5.33 -4.76
N CYS A 187 -12.16 6.08 -5.24
CA CYS A 187 -12.13 6.59 -6.62
C CYS A 187 -10.92 7.49 -6.91
N GLU A 188 -10.44 8.26 -5.93
CA GLU A 188 -9.23 9.08 -6.07
C GLU A 188 -7.95 8.22 -6.16
N CYS A 189 -7.89 7.11 -5.43
CA CYS A 189 -6.79 6.15 -5.56
C CYS A 189 -6.78 5.51 -6.96
N ASP A 190 -7.96 5.19 -7.51
CA ASP A 190 -8.10 4.66 -8.87
C ASP A 190 -7.68 5.70 -9.93
N GLU A 191 -8.00 6.98 -9.73
CA GLU A 191 -7.58 8.07 -10.63
C GLU A 191 -6.06 8.29 -10.58
N MET A 192 -5.46 8.29 -9.40
CA MET A 192 -4.01 8.36 -9.25
C MET A 192 -3.33 7.15 -9.88
N PHE A 193 -3.88 5.95 -9.70
CA PHE A 193 -3.37 4.73 -10.33
C PHE A 193 -3.42 4.82 -11.85
N TYR A 194 -4.55 5.25 -12.41
CA TYR A 194 -4.72 5.49 -13.84
C TYR A 194 -3.64 6.44 -14.39
N ASN A 195 -3.45 7.59 -13.73
CA ASN A 195 -2.48 8.60 -14.16
C ASN A 195 -1.03 8.08 -14.02
N CYS A 196 -0.72 7.34 -12.96
CA CYS A 196 0.60 6.73 -12.76
C CYS A 196 0.93 5.73 -13.88
N LEU A 197 -0.01 4.84 -14.20
CA LEU A 197 0.15 3.87 -15.29
C LEU A 197 0.32 4.57 -16.65
N LYS A 198 -0.43 5.65 -16.91
CA LYS A 198 -0.30 6.43 -18.17
C LYS A 198 1.06 7.10 -18.33
N ARG A 199 1.72 7.48 -17.23
CA ARG A 199 3.06 8.08 -17.24
C ARG A 199 4.17 7.04 -17.32
N THR A 200 3.89 5.79 -16.97
CA THR A 200 4.88 4.72 -16.94
C THR A 200 5.16 4.20 -18.35
N SER A 201 6.41 4.33 -18.81
CA SER A 201 6.83 3.87 -20.15
C SER A 201 7.19 2.38 -20.14
N HIS A 202 6.20 1.51 -19.87
CA HIS A 202 6.39 0.06 -19.86
C HIS A 202 5.18 -0.71 -20.44
N PRO A 203 5.39 -1.75 -21.29
CA PRO A 203 4.29 -2.53 -21.87
C PRO A 203 3.36 -3.15 -20.82
N ASN A 204 3.91 -3.60 -19.70
CA ASN A 204 3.13 -4.16 -18.60
C ASN A 204 2.20 -3.12 -17.95
N ALA A 205 2.53 -1.83 -17.98
CA ALA A 205 1.64 -0.77 -17.49
C ALA A 205 0.39 -0.61 -18.38
N LEU A 206 0.56 -0.72 -19.71
CA LEU A 206 -0.55 -0.72 -20.65
C LEU A 206 -1.47 -1.92 -20.46
N MET A 207 -0.88 -3.10 -20.24
CA MET A 207 -1.62 -4.33 -19.97
C MET A 207 -2.44 -4.21 -18.68
N ILE A 208 -1.83 -3.78 -17.57
CA ILE A 208 -2.51 -3.61 -16.28
C ILE A 208 -3.62 -2.55 -16.39
N GLY A 209 -3.36 -1.42 -17.04
CA GLY A 209 -4.35 -0.37 -17.24
C GLY A 209 -5.58 -0.88 -18.00
N ASN A 210 -5.39 -1.57 -19.12
CA ASN A 210 -6.48 -2.17 -19.87
C ASN A 210 -7.24 -3.24 -19.06
N PHE A 211 -6.50 -4.10 -18.35
CA PHE A 211 -7.11 -5.15 -17.54
C PHE A 211 -7.99 -4.58 -16.42
N TYR A 212 -7.49 -3.60 -15.67
CA TYR A 212 -8.20 -3.01 -14.53
C TYR A 212 -9.37 -2.11 -14.95
N PHE A 213 -9.13 -1.16 -15.87
CA PHE A 213 -10.10 -0.11 -16.21
C PHE A 213 -11.03 -0.49 -17.38
N ASN A 214 -10.57 -1.29 -18.34
CA ASN A 214 -11.38 -1.60 -19.54
C ASN A 214 -12.08 -2.95 -19.45
N LEU A 215 -11.38 -3.98 -18.97
CA LEU A 215 -11.90 -5.35 -18.87
C LEU A 215 -12.68 -5.57 -17.57
N LEU A 216 -12.02 -5.47 -16.41
CA LEU A 216 -12.67 -5.70 -15.11
C LEU A 216 -13.61 -4.55 -14.71
N ARG A 217 -13.32 -3.33 -15.17
CA ARG A 217 -14.07 -2.10 -14.85
C ARG A 217 -14.36 -1.99 -13.36
N VAL A 218 -13.32 -2.21 -12.56
CA VAL A 218 -13.41 -2.33 -11.10
C VAL A 218 -14.14 -1.12 -10.52
N PRO A 219 -15.29 -1.30 -9.84
CA PRO A 219 -15.97 -0.19 -9.17
C PRO A 219 -15.16 0.36 -8.00
N CYS A 220 -15.28 1.66 -7.75
CA CYS A 220 -14.57 2.37 -6.69
C CYS A 220 -15.51 2.84 -5.57
N ILE A 221 -14.93 3.22 -4.44
CA ILE A 221 -15.65 3.74 -3.28
C ILE A 221 -15.67 5.26 -3.36
N ASP A 222 -16.87 5.86 -3.35
CA ASP A 222 -17.04 7.31 -3.33
C ASP A 222 -16.98 7.85 -1.90
N LYS A 223 -16.43 9.06 -1.73
CA LYS A 223 -16.33 9.76 -0.45
C LYS A 223 -17.63 9.78 0.33
N GLN A 224 -18.75 10.00 -0.36
CA GLN A 224 -20.06 10.09 0.27
C GLN A 224 -20.54 8.78 0.91
N VAL A 225 -20.02 7.65 0.46
CA VAL A 225 -20.46 6.31 0.88
C VAL A 225 -19.88 5.92 2.24
N TYR A 226 -18.65 6.35 2.56
CA TYR A 226 -18.02 5.97 3.83
C TYR A 226 -18.01 7.06 4.90
N GLU A 227 -18.19 8.34 4.52
CA GLU A 227 -18.27 9.44 5.49
C GLU A 227 -19.67 9.56 6.11
N LYS A 228 -20.70 9.26 5.33
CA LYS A 228 -22.05 9.19 5.85
C LYS A 228 -22.26 7.78 6.43
N GLN A 229 -22.21 7.64 7.75
CA GLN A 229 -22.79 6.49 8.47
C GLN A 229 -24.34 6.47 8.34
N ALA A 230 -24.88 6.87 7.19
CA ALA A 230 -26.29 7.16 6.99
C ALA A 230 -26.93 6.01 6.20
N ALA A 231 -27.63 5.17 6.96
CA ALA A 231 -28.59 4.17 6.51
C ALA A 231 -28.01 3.00 5.67
N PRO A 232 -28.66 1.82 5.71
CA PRO A 232 -28.34 0.72 4.80
C PRO A 232 -28.58 1.18 3.36
N VAL A 233 -27.51 1.55 2.66
CA VAL A 233 -27.53 1.75 1.22
C VAL A 233 -27.76 0.38 0.60
N SER A 234 -28.79 0.26 -0.25
CA SER A 234 -29.12 -0.99 -0.94
C SER A 234 -27.86 -1.60 -1.58
N ASN A 235 -27.77 -2.93 -1.62
CA ASN A 235 -26.59 -3.67 -2.08
C ASN A 235 -26.09 -3.23 -3.48
N ASP A 236 -26.96 -2.63 -4.29
CA ASP A 236 -26.67 -2.23 -5.67
C ASP A 236 -25.97 -0.85 -5.81
N MET A 237 -25.88 -0.06 -4.72
CA MET A 237 -25.42 1.34 -4.78
C MET A 237 -24.22 1.66 -3.87
N GLN A 238 -23.54 0.63 -3.34
CA GLN A 238 -22.41 0.77 -2.41
C GLN A 238 -21.07 1.05 -3.10
N PHE A 239 -20.93 0.72 -4.39
CA PHE A 239 -19.72 0.97 -5.16
C PHE A 239 -20.06 1.68 -6.47
N LYS A 240 -19.33 2.75 -6.78
CA LYS A 240 -19.52 3.57 -7.97
C LYS A 240 -18.84 2.92 -9.17
N ARG A 241 -19.55 2.80 -10.29
CA ARG A 241 -18.93 2.35 -11.55
C ARG A 241 -17.78 3.29 -11.91
N ASN A 242 -16.61 2.71 -12.17
CA ASN A 242 -15.46 3.48 -12.63
C ASN A 242 -15.72 3.96 -14.07
N LYS A 243 -15.52 5.26 -14.30
CA LYS A 243 -15.73 5.92 -15.60
C LYS A 243 -14.44 6.08 -16.40
N LEU A 244 -13.30 5.75 -15.80
CA LEU A 244 -12.01 5.79 -16.46
C LEU A 244 -11.93 4.67 -17.50
N THR A 245 -11.32 4.99 -18.64
CA THR A 245 -11.06 4.05 -19.73
C THR A 245 -9.61 4.24 -20.14
N PHE A 246 -8.82 3.16 -20.07
CA PHE A 246 -7.37 3.17 -20.31
C PHE A 246 -7.04 3.05 -21.79
#